data_AF-A0A257K4C2-F1
#
_entry.id   AF-A0A257K4C2-F1
#
_cell.length_a   1.000
_cell.length_b   1.000
_cell.length_c   1.000
_cell.angle_alpha   90.00
_cell.angle_beta   90.00
_cell.angle_gamma   90.00
#
_symmetry.space_group_name_H-M   'P 1'
#
loop_
_entity.id
_entity.type
_entity.pdbx_description
1 polymer ?
#
loop_
_entity_poly.entity_id
_entity_poly.type
_entity_poly.pdbx_seq_one_letter_code
_entity_poly.pdbx_strand_id
1 'polypeptide(L)'
;MSNNMKPSINPRNPYVKISNDVVDFNFKGKAFSLPLNDIHKMHFRKTTTTYFPAFMGLMVDIDDESYKLHIHTKDQNRIVIKMSRDDCWYFTDLVNVVRERQLHPAS
;
A
#
# COMPACT_ATOMS: atom_id res chain seq x y z
N MET A 1 23.20 -15.63 -14.40
CA MET A 1 23.58 -14.87 -13.19
C MET A 1 22.30 -14.30 -12.60
N SER A 2 21.78 -14.91 -11.53
CA SER A 2 20.51 -14.49 -10.92
C SER A 2 20.79 -13.45 -9.85
N ASN A 3 20.38 -12.19 -10.08
CA ASN A 3 20.43 -11.14 -9.08
C ASN A 3 19.38 -11.46 -8.01
N ASN A 4 19.79 -12.20 -6.98
CA ASN A 4 19.03 -12.32 -5.73
C ASN A 4 19.05 -10.98 -4.98
N MET A 5 18.34 -9.98 -5.50
CA MET A 5 17.90 -8.87 -4.67
C MET A 5 16.82 -9.44 -3.76
N LYS A 6 17.23 -9.91 -2.57
CA LYS A 6 16.29 -10.10 -1.47
C LYS A 6 15.68 -8.74 -1.20
N PRO A 7 14.35 -8.56 -1.33
CA PRO A 7 13.73 -7.34 -0.88
C PRO A 7 14.04 -7.20 0.61
N SER A 8 14.80 -6.16 0.97
CA SER A 8 15.09 -5.86 2.37
C SER A 8 13.82 -5.30 2.98
N ILE A 9 12.90 -6.18 3.38
CA ILE A 9 11.73 -5.79 4.16
C ILE A 9 12.29 -5.17 5.44
N ASN A 10 11.95 -3.92 5.71
CA ASN A 10 12.35 -3.26 6.94
C ASN A 10 11.99 -4.12 8.16
N PRO A 11 12.96 -4.67 8.91
CA PRO A 11 12.68 -5.60 10.01
C PRO A 11 12.00 -4.90 11.20
N ARG A 12 11.99 -3.56 11.22
CA ARG A 12 11.30 -2.73 12.22
C ARG A 12 9.91 -2.30 11.79
N ASN A 13 9.39 -2.83 10.68
CA ASN A 13 8.04 -2.53 10.24
C ASN A 13 7.01 -3.05 11.26
N PRO A 14 6.25 -2.17 11.93
CA PRO A 14 5.27 -2.59 12.92
C PRO A 14 3.99 -3.16 12.28
N TYR A 15 3.77 -2.89 10.99
CA TYR A 15 2.51 -3.16 10.32
C TYR A 15 2.56 -4.35 9.37
N VAL A 16 3.68 -4.59 8.69
CA VAL A 16 3.79 -5.59 7.62
C VAL A 16 4.81 -6.66 7.99
N LYS A 17 4.42 -7.92 7.80
CA LYS A 17 5.29 -9.10 7.83
C LYS A 17 5.06 -9.92 6.57
N ILE A 18 6.14 -10.46 6.01
CA ILE A 18 6.05 -11.39 4.89
C ILE A 18 6.65 -12.70 5.35
N SER A 19 5.85 -13.77 5.31
CA SER A 19 6.30 -15.11 5.67
C SER A 19 5.66 -16.13 4.74
N ASN A 20 6.44 -17.11 4.28
CA ASN A 20 5.96 -18.20 3.42
C ASN A 20 5.10 -17.73 2.23
N ASP A 21 5.53 -16.66 1.56
CA ASP A 21 4.82 -16.07 0.41
C ASP A 21 3.47 -15.41 0.70
N VAL A 22 3.13 -15.25 1.97
CA VAL A 22 1.94 -14.56 2.45
C VAL A 22 2.36 -13.22 3.04
N VAL A 23 1.61 -12.17 2.68
CA VAL A 23 1.72 -10.87 3.33
C VAL A 23 0.70 -10.78 4.44
N ASP A 24 1.18 -10.59 5.66
CA ASP A 24 0.37 -10.30 6.82
C ASP A 24 0.56 -8.83 7.17
N PHE A 25 -0.53 -8.09 7.27
CA PHE A 25 -0.46 -6.75 7.83
C PHE A 25 -1.58 -6.43 8.80
N ASN A 26 -1.20 -5.78 9.90
CA ASN A 26 -2.13 -5.28 10.90
C ASN A 26 -2.04 -3.76 10.93
N PHE A 27 -3.11 -3.10 10.52
CA PHE A 27 -3.17 -1.65 10.47
C PHE A 27 -4.48 -1.14 11.08
N LYS A 28 -4.37 -0.25 12.07
CA LYS A 28 -5.52 0.33 12.81
C LYS A 28 -6.51 -0.73 13.33
N GLY A 29 -5.97 -1.83 13.86
CA GLY A 29 -6.77 -2.93 14.43
C GLY A 29 -7.42 -3.86 13.41
N LYS A 30 -7.14 -3.67 12.10
CA LYS A 30 -7.58 -4.57 11.05
C LYS A 30 -6.40 -5.42 10.59
N ALA A 31 -6.55 -6.73 10.77
CA ALA A 31 -5.61 -7.72 10.26
C ALA A 31 -6.05 -8.18 8.86
N PHE A 32 -5.09 -8.25 7.96
CA PHE A 32 -5.24 -8.79 6.62
C PHE A 32 -4.12 -9.79 6.38
N SER A 33 -4.47 -10.93 5.78
CA SER A 33 -3.52 -11.95 5.34
C SER A 33 -3.84 -12.26 3.89
N LEU A 34 -2.87 -12.04 2.99
CA LEU A 34 -3.06 -12.14 1.55
C LEU A 34 -1.85 -12.86 0.94
N PRO A 35 -2.05 -13.97 0.21
CA PRO A 35 -0.98 -14.57 -0.58
C PRO A 35 -0.45 -13.54 -1.58
N LEU A 36 0.87 -13.37 -1.66
CA LEU A 36 1.48 -12.44 -2.62
C LEU A 36 1.13 -12.81 -4.06
N ASN A 37 0.93 -14.09 -4.34
CA ASN A 37 0.51 -14.59 -5.65
C ASN A 37 -0.91 -14.17 -6.03
N ASP A 38 -1.76 -13.83 -5.06
CA ASP A 38 -3.13 -13.36 -5.32
C ASP A 38 -3.17 -11.86 -5.58
N ILE A 39 -2.08 -11.13 -5.35
CA ILE A 39 -1.99 -9.68 -5.55
C ILE A 39 -1.63 -9.39 -7.01
N HIS A 40 -2.61 -8.92 -7.78
CA HIS A 40 -2.44 -8.49 -9.17
C HIS A 40 -1.78 -7.12 -9.32
N LYS A 41 -2.00 -6.17 -8.40
CA LYS A 41 -1.36 -4.85 -8.42
C LYS A 41 -1.40 -4.19 -7.06
N MET A 42 -0.31 -3.56 -6.66
CA MET A 42 -0.27 -2.71 -5.46
C MET A 42 0.33 -1.35 -5.76
N HIS A 43 -0.31 -0.26 -5.30
CA HIS A 43 0.22 1.09 -5.49
C HIS A 43 -0.37 2.10 -4.50
N PHE A 44 0.32 3.21 -4.31
CA PHE A 44 -0.19 4.35 -3.55
C PHE A 44 -0.91 5.34 -4.45
N ARG A 45 -1.90 6.03 -3.90
CA ARG A 45 -2.52 7.23 -4.47
C ARG A 45 -2.61 8.30 -3.39
N LYS A 46 -2.04 9.48 -3.64
CA LYS A 46 -2.22 10.64 -2.76
C LYS A 46 -3.70 11.06 -2.79
N THR A 47 -4.30 11.31 -1.64
CA THR A 47 -5.64 11.90 -1.60
C THR A 47 -5.54 13.34 -2.07
N THR A 48 -6.44 13.75 -2.95
CA THR A 48 -6.49 15.14 -3.43
C THR A 48 -7.20 16.01 -2.41
N THR A 49 -6.61 17.16 -2.12
CA THR A 49 -7.24 18.29 -1.44
C THR A 49 -8.64 18.53 -2.00
N THR A 50 -9.63 18.64 -1.11
CA THR A 50 -11.04 18.85 -1.49
C THR A 50 -11.45 20.25 -1.06
N TYR A 51 -12.10 20.97 -1.97
CA TYR A 51 -12.67 22.29 -1.69
C TYR A 51 -14.13 22.16 -1.29
N PHE A 52 -14.55 22.92 -0.30
CA PHE A 52 -15.97 23.13 -0.03
C PHE A 52 -16.24 24.62 0.19
N PRO A 53 -17.42 25.11 -0.24
CA PRO A 53 -17.79 26.49 0.01
C PRO A 53 -18.03 26.69 1.51
N ALA A 54 -17.25 27.58 2.13
CA ALA A 54 -17.55 28.08 3.46
C ALA A 54 -18.49 29.31 3.36
N PHE A 55 -19.00 29.75 4.51
CA PHE A 55 -19.86 30.93 4.61
C PHE A 55 -19.24 32.14 3.90
N MET A 56 -20.06 32.91 3.18
CA MET A 56 -19.68 34.13 2.44
C MET A 56 -18.70 33.93 1.26
N GLY A 57 -18.79 32.82 0.52
CA GLY A 57 -18.05 32.66 -0.73
C GLY A 57 -16.54 32.44 -0.58
N LEU A 58 -16.07 32.23 0.65
CA LEU A 58 -14.70 31.81 0.94
C LEU A 58 -14.54 30.31 0.59
N MET A 59 -13.58 30.02 -0.27
CA MET A 59 -13.10 28.65 -0.49
C MET A 59 -12.13 28.30 0.63
N VAL A 60 -12.47 27.29 1.44
CA VAL A 60 -11.54 26.77 2.45
C VAL A 60 -10.78 25.59 1.87
N ASP A 61 -9.46 25.65 2.01
CA ASP A 61 -8.56 24.55 1.71
C ASP A 61 -8.47 23.62 2.93
N ILE A 62 -8.70 22.32 2.72
CA ILE A 62 -8.31 21.29 3.67
C ILE A 62 -7.29 20.41 2.98
N ASP A 63 -6.03 20.62 3.34
CA ASP A 63 -4.94 19.72 2.99
C ASP A 63 -5.20 18.33 3.57
N ASP A 64 -5.62 17.40 2.72
CA ASP A 64 -5.64 15.97 3.06
C ASP A 64 -4.28 15.36 2.70
N GLU A 65 -3.34 15.40 3.65
CA GLU A 65 -2.02 14.78 3.50
C GLU A 65 -2.04 13.24 3.56
N SER A 66 -3.23 12.62 3.54
CA SER A 66 -3.34 11.18 3.54
C SER A 66 -3.05 10.55 2.18
N TYR A 67 -2.68 9.28 2.26
CA TYR A 67 -2.47 8.42 1.12
C TYR A 67 -3.42 7.23 1.19
N LYS A 68 -3.71 6.65 0.03
CA LYS A 68 -4.46 5.40 -0.10
C LYS A 68 -3.56 4.34 -0.69
N LEU A 69 -3.37 3.23 0.03
CA LEU A 69 -2.80 2.01 -0.53
C LEU A 69 -3.93 1.25 -1.23
N HIS A 70 -3.75 1.00 -2.52
CA HIS A 70 -4.63 0.20 -3.35
C HIS A 70 -4.01 -1.17 -3.57
N ILE A 71 -4.73 -2.21 -3.18
CA ILE A 71 -4.38 -3.61 -3.41
C ILE A 71 -5.45 -4.18 -4.32
N HIS A 72 -5.05 -4.57 -5.53
CA HIS A 72 -5.89 -5.26 -6.50
C HIS A 72 -5.49 -6.72 -6.48
N THR A 73 -6.45 -7.60 -6.24
CA THR A 73 -6.26 -9.04 -6.24
C THR A 73 -6.67 -9.63 -7.59
N LYS A 74 -6.22 -10.86 -7.89
CA LYS A 74 -6.46 -11.56 -9.15
C LYS A 74 -7.94 -11.90 -9.38
N ASP A 75 -8.68 -12.10 -8.31
CA ASP A 75 -10.14 -12.30 -8.29
C ASP A 75 -10.93 -10.99 -8.54
N GLN A 76 -10.26 -9.92 -8.97
CA GLN A 76 -10.83 -8.59 -9.24
C GLN A 76 -11.32 -7.84 -8.00
N ASN A 77 -11.05 -8.35 -6.79
CA ASN A 77 -11.31 -7.61 -5.57
C ASN A 77 -10.34 -6.43 -5.41
N ARG A 78 -10.83 -5.38 -4.74
CA ARG A 78 -10.06 -4.16 -4.47
C ARG A 78 -10.13 -3.82 -3.00
N ILE A 79 -8.97 -3.82 -2.36
CA ILE A 79 -8.80 -3.39 -0.98
C ILE A 79 -8.17 -1.99 -1.00
N VAL A 80 -8.73 -1.07 -0.23
CA VAL A 80 -8.25 0.31 -0.13
C VAL A 80 -8.03 0.68 1.33
N ILE A 81 -6.81 1.10 1.65
CA ILE A 81 -6.41 1.44 3.02
C ILE A 81 -5.97 2.90 3.04
N LYS A 82 -6.66 3.74 3.83
CA LYS A 82 -6.31 5.14 4.05
C LYS A 82 -5.29 5.25 5.19
N MET A 83 -4.14 5.85 4.93
CA MET A 83 -3.01 5.97 5.86
C MET A 83 -2.41 7.37 5.83
N SER A 84 -1.65 7.70 6.88
CA SER A 84 -0.90 8.96 6.94
C SER A 84 0.31 8.92 6.00
N ARG A 85 0.93 10.08 5.79
CA ARG A 85 2.20 10.17 5.04
C ARG A 85 3.32 9.37 5.70
N ASP A 86 3.39 9.36 7.03
CA ASP A 86 4.44 8.65 7.75
C ASP A 86 4.25 7.13 7.68
N ASP A 87 3.00 6.67 7.76
CA ASP A 87 2.68 5.25 7.66
C ASP A 87 3.01 4.67 6.28
N CYS A 88 2.91 5.48 5.21
CA CYS A 88 3.21 5.05 3.84
C CYS A 88 4.59 4.41 3.69
N TRP A 89 5.59 4.94 4.40
CA TRP A 89 6.97 4.44 4.33
C TRP A 89 7.08 2.97 4.69
N TYR A 90 6.26 2.50 5.63
CA TYR A 90 6.24 1.09 6.01
C TYR A 90 5.65 0.19 4.93
N PHE A 91 4.84 0.71 4.02
CA PHE A 91 4.24 -0.08 2.93
C PHE A 91 5.03 0.04 1.63
N THR A 92 6.00 0.95 1.52
CA THR A 92 6.80 1.16 0.31
C THR A 92 7.56 -0.08 -0.11
N ASP A 93 8.23 -0.76 0.84
CA ASP A 93 8.96 -1.99 0.56
C ASP A 93 8.02 -3.07 0.02
N LEU A 94 6.83 -3.21 0.60
CA LEU A 94 5.84 -4.18 0.15
C LEU A 94 5.36 -3.89 -1.29
N VAL A 95 5.10 -2.63 -1.61
CA VAL A 95 4.71 -2.24 -2.98
C VAL A 95 5.81 -2.61 -3.98
N ASN A 96 7.08 -2.38 -3.63
CA ASN A 96 8.21 -2.74 -4.47
C ASN A 96 8.31 -4.26 -4.68
N VAL A 97 8.15 -5.06 -3.60
CA VAL A 97 8.12 -6.54 -3.68
C VAL A 97 7.05 -7.02 -4.67
N VAL A 98 5.84 -6.50 -4.54
CA VAL A 98 4.73 -6.87 -5.42
C VAL A 98 5.04 -6.47 -6.87
N ARG A 99 5.59 -5.28 -7.09
CA ARG A 99 5.94 -4.78 -8.43
C ARG A 99 7.04 -5.61 -9.10
N GLU A 100 8.09 -5.95 -8.38
CA GLU A 100 9.21 -6.75 -8.90
C GLU A 100 8.76 -8.14 -9.35
N ARG A 101 7.90 -8.78 -8.55
CA ARG A 101 7.31 -10.09 -8.88
C ARG A 101 6.45 -10.08 -10.13
N GLN A 102 5.81 -8.96 -10.42
CA GLN A 102 5.00 -8.80 -11.64
C GLN A 102 5.85 -8.60 -12.89
N LEU A 103 7.01 -7.96 -12.74
CA LEU A 103 7.97 -7.79 -13.83
C LEU A 103 8.74 -9.09 -14.13
N HIS A 104 8.95 -9.92 -13.10
CA HIS A 104 9.63 -11.21 -13.21
C HIS A 104 8.75 -12.32 -12.63
N PRO A 105 7.68 -12.74 -13.34
CA PRO A 105 6.92 -13.91 -12.93
C PRO A 105 7.86 -15.11 -12.95
N ALA A 106 8.07 -15.74 -11.80
CA ALA A 106 8.82 -16.98 -11.72
C ALA A 106 8.21 -17.96 -12.74
N SER A 107 9.01 -18.28 -13.75
CA SER A 107 8.63 -19.16 -14.87
C SER A 107 8.63 -20.62 -14.42
#